data_AF-A0A0G0BAL9-F1
#
_entry.id   AF-A0A0G0BAL9-F1
#
_cell.length_a   1.000
_cell.length_b   1.000
_cell.length_c   1.000
_cell.angle_alpha   90.00
_cell.angle_beta   90.00
_cell.angle_gamma   90.00
#
_symmetry.space_group_name_H-M   'P 1'
#
loop_
_entity.id
_entity.type
_entity.pdbx_description
1 polymer ?
#
loop_
_entity_poly.entity_id
_entity_poly.type
_entity_poly.pdbx_seq_one_letter_code
_entity_poly.pdbx_strand_id
1 'polypeptide(L)'
;MNTNQINKNNNSSEKVRPPVVVVMGHVDHGKSTLLDYIRKSNIVEGEAGGITQSISAYEVKHKDEGGSDRKITFLDTPGHEAFSKMRARGALAADIAILVVSAEDSVKAQTLEAYNTIIESSIPYIVAINKIDRPNANIEKTKMDLVEKGIYLEGLGGDIPFVPISAKVGTGVNELLDMILLVSDIQAFTGDSSLNASGIIIEANREPKRGISATCIIKNGTLKSGMIVVAGTALVSTRMMENFQGKPIKEATFSSPILLTGFESMPEVGNTFESFGSKKEAENYIEIMKSALLENKTQNKYIAPTGKIIPIIIKTDVVGSMEAIEKEIGKLNNEEISYKIISFGVGAINESDLKMANANKETIVVGFNTKLDAGARDLNETLKINVEVFDIIYKLTDWLKILIEERRPRVETIEVTGSLKIIRTFGSTKDKQVVGGKVVNGRIVNGGQVRIMRRDFEIGHGKIVELQQNKIKAKEVLEESECGVQVETKITIAPGDVLEAFIVVIK
;
A
#
# COMPACT_ATOMS: atom_id res chain seq x y z
N MET A 1 3.36 -57.68 25.94
CA MET A 1 3.33 -58.11 24.52
C MET A 1 2.69 -56.98 23.73
N ASN A 2 3.33 -56.12 22.94
CA ASN A 2 4.71 -55.98 22.46
C ASN A 2 5.04 -54.48 22.47
N THR A 3 5.99 -54.10 23.31
CA THR A 3 6.83 -52.91 23.15
C THR A 3 8.04 -53.30 22.28
N ASN A 4 8.59 -52.34 21.53
CA ASN A 4 9.79 -52.42 20.67
C ASN A 4 9.59 -52.88 19.23
N GLN A 5 9.15 -51.95 18.38
CA GLN A 5 9.80 -51.74 17.09
C GLN A 5 9.99 -50.23 16.90
N ILE A 6 11.01 -49.71 17.58
CA ILE A 6 11.65 -48.45 17.22
C ILE A 6 12.32 -48.72 15.87
N ASN A 7 11.73 -48.21 14.79
CA ASN A 7 12.38 -48.10 13.50
C ASN A 7 13.61 -47.19 13.68
N LYS A 8 14.76 -47.81 13.92
CA LYS A 8 16.08 -47.24 13.62
C LYS A 8 16.22 -47.12 12.11
N ASN A 9 15.73 -46.02 11.54
CA ASN A 9 16.20 -45.48 10.27
C ASN A 9 16.89 -44.13 10.56
N ASN A 10 18.01 -44.17 11.27
CA ASN A 10 18.96 -43.06 11.30
C ASN A 10 19.80 -43.08 10.02
N ASN A 11 19.22 -42.57 8.93
CA ASN A 11 20.01 -41.95 7.87
C ASN A 11 19.74 -40.45 8.00
N SER A 12 20.58 -39.72 8.73
CA SER A 12 20.46 -38.26 8.80
C SER A 12 20.83 -37.66 7.44
N SER A 13 19.86 -37.60 6.54
CA SER A 13 19.93 -36.87 5.25
C SER A 13 19.85 -35.35 5.44
N GLU A 14 19.63 -34.89 6.68
CA GLU A 14 19.71 -33.49 7.08
C GLU A 14 21.13 -32.95 6.93
N LYS A 15 21.23 -31.86 6.17
CA LYS A 15 22.45 -31.10 5.95
C LYS A 15 22.25 -29.68 6.44
N VAL A 16 23.34 -29.05 6.89
CA VAL A 16 23.34 -27.61 7.16
C VAL A 16 22.93 -26.88 5.89
N ARG A 17 21.95 -25.99 5.98
CA ARG A 17 21.48 -25.21 4.85
C ARG A 17 21.92 -23.74 4.93
N PRO A 18 22.14 -23.09 3.77
CA PRO A 18 22.38 -21.65 3.73
C PRO A 18 21.26 -20.85 4.42
N PRO A 19 21.55 -19.76 5.14
CA PRO A 19 20.51 -18.90 5.67
C PRO A 19 19.84 -18.10 4.55
N VAL A 20 18.52 -17.98 4.62
CA VAL A 20 17.74 -16.99 3.86
C VAL A 20 17.60 -15.75 4.74
N VAL A 21 18.04 -14.59 4.24
CA VAL A 21 18.19 -13.36 5.00
C VAL A 21 17.32 -12.28 4.39
N VAL A 22 16.38 -11.72 5.16
CA VAL A 22 15.58 -10.57 4.72
C VAL A 22 16.17 -9.27 5.24
N VAL A 23 16.20 -8.23 4.39
CA VAL A 23 16.67 -6.89 4.80
C VAL A 23 15.48 -5.95 4.96
N MET A 24 15.36 -5.33 6.13
CA MET A 24 14.23 -4.49 6.51
C MET A 24 14.69 -3.16 7.15
N GLY A 25 13.79 -2.18 7.20
CA GLY A 25 14.07 -0.85 7.74
C GLY A 25 13.40 0.29 6.96
N HIS A 26 13.57 1.51 7.45
CA HIS A 26 12.99 2.72 6.84
C HIS A 26 13.47 2.97 5.41
N VAL A 27 12.66 3.67 4.62
CA VAL A 27 13.08 4.23 3.32
C VAL A 27 14.34 5.09 3.51
N ASP A 28 15.24 5.09 2.52
CA ASP A 28 16.50 5.86 2.53
C ASP A 28 17.51 5.56 3.63
N HIS A 29 17.32 4.51 4.44
CA HIS A 29 18.35 4.00 5.35
C HIS A 29 19.44 3.16 4.64
N GLY A 30 19.37 3.02 3.32
CA GLY A 30 20.40 2.36 2.51
C GLY A 30 20.33 0.84 2.47
N LYS A 31 19.13 0.24 2.61
CA LYS A 31 18.89 -1.21 2.45
C LYS A 31 19.30 -1.68 1.05
N SER A 32 18.75 -1.04 0.02
CA SER A 32 19.01 -1.41 -1.36
C SER A 32 20.48 -1.13 -1.74
N THR A 33 21.07 -0.04 -1.21
CA THR A 33 22.52 0.22 -1.34
C THR A 33 23.38 -0.87 -0.71
N LEU A 34 22.99 -1.40 0.46
CA LEU A 34 23.69 -2.51 1.11
C LEU A 34 23.64 -3.77 0.25
N LEU A 35 22.45 -4.09 -0.27
CA LEU A 35 22.25 -5.26 -1.12
C LEU A 35 23.00 -5.11 -2.46
N ASP A 36 23.00 -3.92 -3.07
CA ASP A 36 23.77 -3.62 -4.28
C ASP A 36 25.28 -3.80 -4.06
N TYR A 37 25.81 -3.29 -2.94
CA TYR A 37 27.20 -3.48 -2.57
C TYR A 37 27.56 -4.97 -2.40
N ILE A 38 26.73 -5.71 -1.65
CA ILE A 38 26.91 -7.15 -1.42
C ILE A 38 26.87 -7.93 -2.75
N ARG A 39 25.97 -7.56 -3.66
CA ARG A 39 25.82 -8.19 -4.97
C ARG A 39 26.86 -7.75 -6.00
N LYS A 40 27.66 -6.72 -5.68
CA LYS A 40 28.61 -6.05 -6.61
C LYS A 40 27.94 -5.57 -7.89
N SER A 41 26.78 -4.93 -7.77
CA SER A 41 26.00 -4.40 -8.90
C SER A 41 25.26 -3.13 -8.51
N ASN A 42 24.97 -2.23 -9.46
CA ASN A 42 24.08 -1.08 -9.24
C ASN A 42 22.68 -1.36 -9.83
N ILE A 43 21.73 -1.92 -9.08
CA ILE A 43 20.32 -1.95 -9.52
C ILE A 43 19.58 -0.68 -9.12
N VAL A 44 19.88 -0.12 -7.95
CA VAL A 44 19.09 0.97 -7.36
C VAL A 44 19.07 2.21 -8.24
N GLU A 45 20.16 2.51 -8.95
CA GLU A 45 20.22 3.62 -9.90
C GLU A 45 19.27 3.44 -11.12
N GLY A 46 18.85 2.20 -11.42
CA GLY A 46 17.92 1.87 -12.49
C GLY A 46 16.45 1.78 -12.05
N GLU A 47 16.16 1.77 -10.75
CA GLU A 47 14.79 1.73 -10.24
C GLU A 47 14.15 3.11 -10.18
N ALA A 48 12.90 3.21 -10.62
CA ALA A 48 12.17 4.48 -10.62
C ALA A 48 12.03 5.01 -9.18
N GLY A 49 12.52 6.23 -8.96
CA GLY A 49 12.48 6.88 -7.64
C GLY A 49 13.57 6.41 -6.67
N GLY A 50 14.50 5.56 -7.11
CA GLY A 50 15.62 5.07 -6.27
C GLY A 50 15.20 4.18 -5.10
N ILE A 51 14.02 3.55 -5.19
CA ILE A 51 13.47 2.69 -4.15
C ILE A 51 13.02 1.33 -4.69
N THR A 52 13.29 0.27 -3.91
CA THR A 52 12.76 -1.07 -4.16
C THR A 52 11.24 -1.08 -3.95
N GLN A 53 10.47 -1.49 -4.97
CA GLN A 53 8.99 -1.55 -4.94
C GLN A 53 8.43 -2.97 -5.16
N SER A 54 9.28 -3.98 -5.34
CA SER A 54 8.92 -5.41 -5.43
C SER A 54 9.90 -6.27 -4.62
N ILE A 55 9.49 -7.48 -4.22
CA ILE A 55 10.41 -8.39 -3.52
C ILE A 55 11.33 -9.07 -4.54
N SER A 56 12.64 -9.04 -4.29
CA SER A 56 13.65 -9.73 -5.10
C SER A 56 14.48 -10.67 -4.26
N ALA A 57 15.00 -11.74 -4.85
CA ALA A 57 15.83 -12.72 -4.15
C ALA A 57 17.10 -13.07 -4.93
N TYR A 58 18.23 -13.20 -4.26
CA TYR A 58 19.51 -13.54 -4.89
C TYR A 58 20.46 -14.28 -3.95
N GLU A 59 21.42 -15.03 -4.50
CA GLU A 59 22.43 -15.76 -3.71
C GLU A 59 23.80 -15.07 -3.79
N VAL A 60 24.51 -15.04 -2.66
CA VAL A 60 25.91 -14.58 -2.57
C VAL A 60 26.76 -15.66 -1.91
N LYS A 61 28.02 -15.75 -2.33
CA LYS A 61 29.04 -16.57 -1.68
C LYS A 61 29.94 -15.68 -0.85
N HIS A 62 30.13 -16.05 0.40
CA HIS A 62 31.04 -15.39 1.34
C HIS A 62 32.00 -16.44 1.92
N LYS A 63 33.26 -16.05 2.14
CA LYS A 63 34.25 -16.94 2.72
C LYS A 63 34.18 -16.82 4.23
N ASP A 64 33.99 -17.95 4.91
CA ASP A 64 34.11 -17.98 6.36
C ASP A 64 35.57 -17.83 6.82
N GLU A 65 35.77 -17.69 8.13
CA GLU A 65 37.11 -17.61 8.75
C GLU A 65 37.98 -18.84 8.46
N GLY A 66 37.37 -20.00 8.17
CA GLY A 66 38.03 -21.23 7.76
C GLY A 66 38.42 -21.29 6.28
N GLY A 67 38.09 -20.24 5.50
CA GLY A 67 38.35 -20.12 4.08
C GLY A 67 37.38 -20.89 3.18
N SER A 68 36.28 -21.41 3.73
CA SER A 68 35.26 -22.15 3.00
C SER A 68 34.19 -21.22 2.42
N ASP A 69 33.80 -21.42 1.16
CA ASP A 69 32.76 -20.63 0.51
C ASP A 69 31.39 -21.07 1.04
N ARG A 70 30.75 -20.22 1.86
CA ARG A 70 29.37 -20.40 2.33
C ARG A 70 28.43 -19.52 1.54
N LYS A 71 27.22 -20.04 1.28
CA LYS A 71 26.17 -19.29 0.58
C LYS A 71 25.28 -18.56 1.57
N ILE A 72 24.77 -17.41 1.15
CA ILE A 72 23.72 -16.64 1.82
C ILE A 72 22.70 -16.24 0.75
N THR A 73 21.42 -16.48 1.01
CA THR A 73 20.34 -16.02 0.13
C THR A 73 19.76 -14.75 0.71
N PHE A 74 19.70 -13.67 -0.06
CA PHE A 74 19.11 -12.41 0.38
C PHE A 74 17.72 -12.21 -0.23
N LEU A 75 16.80 -11.68 0.57
CA LEU A 75 15.50 -11.17 0.17
C LEU A 75 15.51 -9.64 0.34
N ASP A 76 15.37 -8.92 -0.78
CA ASP A 76 15.17 -7.48 -0.77
C ASP A 76 13.67 -7.17 -0.60
N THR A 77 13.33 -6.35 0.40
CA THR A 77 11.93 -5.95 0.64
C THR A 77 11.78 -4.43 0.62
N PRO A 78 10.68 -3.90 0.04
CA PRO A 78 10.41 -2.47 0.05
C PRO A 78 10.34 -1.87 1.46
N GLY A 79 10.91 -0.67 1.63
CA GLY A 79 10.89 0.06 2.90
C GLY A 79 9.60 0.83 3.18
N HIS A 80 8.79 1.11 2.16
CA HIS A 80 7.63 1.98 2.28
C HIS A 80 6.43 1.26 2.92
N GLU A 81 5.72 1.96 3.81
CA GLU A 81 4.52 1.51 4.53
C GLU A 81 3.42 0.85 3.66
N ALA A 82 3.21 1.31 2.41
CA ALA A 82 2.25 0.71 1.49
C ALA A 82 2.54 -0.77 1.21
N PHE A 83 3.82 -1.18 1.31
CA PHE A 83 4.29 -2.54 1.06
C PHE A 83 4.44 -3.38 2.34
N SER A 84 3.72 -3.05 3.42
CA SER A 84 3.81 -3.78 4.69
C SER A 84 3.53 -5.29 4.55
N LYS A 85 2.59 -5.69 3.68
CA LYS A 85 2.31 -7.10 3.38
C LYS A 85 3.50 -7.80 2.72
N MET A 86 4.23 -7.11 1.85
CA MET A 86 5.45 -7.65 1.24
C MET A 86 6.54 -7.89 2.28
N ARG A 87 6.71 -6.97 3.26
CA ARG A 87 7.66 -7.16 4.35
C ARG A 87 7.33 -8.40 5.17
N ALA A 88 6.06 -8.56 5.57
CA ALA A 88 5.62 -9.75 6.31
C ALA A 88 5.92 -11.06 5.55
N ARG A 89 5.71 -11.08 4.22
CA ARG A 89 6.05 -12.24 3.38
C ARG A 89 7.55 -12.52 3.34
N GLY A 90 8.36 -11.48 3.18
CA GLY A 90 9.81 -11.60 3.23
C GLY A 90 10.30 -12.17 4.56
N ALA A 91 9.69 -11.73 5.68
CA ALA A 91 9.99 -12.29 7.01
C ALA A 91 9.61 -13.77 7.13
N LEU A 92 8.40 -14.15 6.69
CA LEU A 92 7.95 -15.55 6.70
C LEU A 92 8.85 -16.46 5.85
N ALA A 93 9.41 -15.93 4.75
CA ALA A 93 10.31 -16.65 3.88
C ALA A 93 11.75 -16.74 4.40
N ALA A 94 12.15 -15.83 5.29
CA ALA A 94 13.50 -15.75 5.82
C ALA A 94 13.73 -16.68 7.02
N ASP A 95 15.00 -16.82 7.35
CA ASP A 95 15.49 -17.49 8.55
C ASP A 95 16.15 -16.48 9.50
N ILE A 96 16.74 -15.41 8.95
CA ILE A 96 17.36 -14.30 9.70
C ILE A 96 16.86 -12.98 9.09
N ALA A 97 16.66 -11.96 9.92
CA ALA A 97 16.44 -10.59 9.44
C ALA A 97 17.62 -9.65 9.71
N ILE A 98 17.79 -8.65 8.86
CA ILE A 98 18.67 -7.50 9.10
C ILE A 98 17.80 -6.26 9.26
N LEU A 99 17.87 -5.61 10.41
CA LEU A 99 17.24 -4.32 10.65
C LEU A 99 18.25 -3.20 10.35
N VAL A 100 18.07 -2.51 9.23
CA VAL A 100 18.94 -1.41 8.81
C VAL A 100 18.47 -0.08 9.40
N VAL A 101 19.34 0.56 10.15
CA VAL A 101 19.09 1.82 10.85
C VAL A 101 20.16 2.82 10.45
N SER A 102 19.77 4.03 10.08
CA SER A 102 20.75 5.05 9.71
C SER A 102 21.39 5.67 10.95
N ALA A 103 22.72 5.81 10.95
CA ALA A 103 23.47 6.57 11.96
C ALA A 103 23.19 8.08 11.92
N GLU A 104 22.58 8.58 10.84
CA GLU A 104 22.21 9.98 10.64
C GLU A 104 20.76 10.22 11.11
N ASP A 105 19.83 9.40 10.64
CA ASP A 105 18.39 9.57 10.87
C ASP A 105 17.88 8.91 12.16
N SER A 106 18.63 7.94 12.68
CA SER A 106 18.27 7.10 13.82
C SER A 106 16.95 6.32 13.63
N VAL A 107 16.28 5.94 14.72
CA VAL A 107 15.04 5.16 14.69
C VAL A 107 13.86 6.01 14.21
N LYS A 108 13.16 5.54 13.18
CA LYS A 108 11.94 6.16 12.62
C LYS A 108 10.73 5.24 12.80
N ALA A 109 9.53 5.77 12.53
CA ALA A 109 8.28 4.99 12.62
C ALA A 109 8.32 3.70 11.79
N GLN A 110 8.78 3.76 10.54
CA GLN A 110 8.89 2.56 9.69
C GLN A 110 9.98 1.59 10.16
N THR A 111 11.00 2.06 10.91
CA THR A 111 11.96 1.16 11.57
C THR A 111 11.24 0.32 12.63
N LEU A 112 10.33 0.91 13.40
CA LEU A 112 9.53 0.20 14.40
C LEU A 112 8.53 -0.77 13.75
N GLU A 113 7.91 -0.39 12.64
CA GLU A 113 7.06 -1.32 11.88
C GLU A 113 7.84 -2.53 11.35
N ALA A 114 9.03 -2.30 10.80
CA ALA A 114 9.93 -3.36 10.36
C ALA A 114 10.33 -4.26 11.54
N TYR A 115 10.69 -3.66 12.67
CA TYR A 115 10.99 -4.39 13.90
C TYR A 115 9.81 -5.25 14.37
N ASN A 116 8.60 -4.69 14.43
CA ASN A 116 7.41 -5.45 14.81
C ASN A 116 7.16 -6.64 13.88
N THR A 117 7.36 -6.45 12.56
CA THR A 117 7.25 -7.54 11.57
C THR A 117 8.23 -8.68 11.85
N ILE A 118 9.47 -8.36 12.24
CA ILE A 118 10.51 -9.33 12.59
C ILE A 118 10.09 -10.12 13.83
N ILE A 119 9.63 -9.43 14.88
CA ILE A 119 9.18 -10.04 16.14
C ILE A 119 7.96 -10.94 15.92
N GLU A 120 6.95 -10.47 15.18
CA GLU A 120 5.76 -11.25 14.84
C GLU A 120 6.11 -12.53 14.06
N SER A 121 7.17 -12.48 13.26
CA SER A 121 7.66 -13.63 12.47
C SER A 121 8.57 -14.57 13.27
N SER A 122 8.93 -14.21 14.51
CA SER A 122 9.76 -15.01 15.40
C SER A 122 11.10 -15.46 14.79
N ILE A 123 11.72 -14.59 13.97
CA ILE A 123 13.03 -14.85 13.35
C ILE A 123 14.14 -14.09 14.10
N PRO A 124 15.33 -14.70 14.28
CA PRO A 124 16.50 -14.00 14.81
C PRO A 124 16.91 -12.86 13.88
N TYR A 125 17.50 -11.79 14.42
CA TYR A 125 17.86 -10.64 13.63
C TYR A 125 19.12 -9.91 14.12
N ILE A 126 19.76 -9.21 13.18
CA ILE A 126 20.97 -8.42 13.39
C ILE A 126 20.65 -6.96 13.07
N VAL A 127 21.16 -6.02 13.85
CA VAL A 127 21.02 -4.59 13.58
C VAL A 127 22.22 -4.06 12.79
N ALA A 128 21.99 -3.53 11.59
CA ALA A 128 23.02 -2.88 10.80
C ALA A 128 22.89 -1.35 10.92
N ILE A 129 23.83 -0.70 11.60
CA ILE A 129 23.86 0.76 11.75
C ILE A 129 24.59 1.35 10.54
N ASN A 130 23.84 1.82 9.55
CA ASN A 130 24.35 2.23 8.24
C ASN A 130 24.67 3.74 8.13
N LYS A 131 25.37 4.12 7.06
CA LYS A 131 25.82 5.50 6.75
C LYS A 131 26.88 6.04 7.72
N ILE A 132 27.75 5.20 8.28
CA ILE A 132 28.84 5.66 9.17
C ILE A 132 29.88 6.54 8.48
N ASP A 133 29.87 6.57 7.14
CA ASP A 133 30.72 7.45 6.32
C ASP A 133 30.27 8.91 6.31
N ARG A 134 29.06 9.21 6.78
CA ARG A 134 28.51 10.57 6.79
C ARG A 134 29.11 11.40 7.94
N PRO A 135 29.39 12.71 7.73
CA PRO A 135 30.01 13.55 8.74
C PRO A 135 29.13 13.79 9.98
N ASN A 136 27.81 13.66 9.82
CA ASN A 136 26.80 13.77 10.88
C ASN A 136 26.36 12.41 11.44
N ALA A 137 27.03 11.31 11.08
CA ALA A 137 26.74 9.99 11.62
C ALA A 137 27.05 9.94 13.13
N ASN A 138 26.10 9.46 13.93
CA ASN A 138 26.28 9.28 15.36
C ASN A 138 25.80 7.89 15.81
N ILE A 139 26.74 6.94 15.80
CA ILE A 139 26.49 5.54 16.15
C ILE A 139 25.99 5.41 17.59
N GLU A 140 26.62 6.12 18.54
CA GLU A 140 26.27 6.02 19.96
C GLU A 140 24.86 6.53 20.25
N LYS A 141 24.46 7.64 19.62
CA LYS A 141 23.08 8.12 19.70
C LYS A 141 22.10 7.09 19.15
N THR A 142 22.37 6.52 17.97
CA THR A 142 21.49 5.51 17.36
C THR A 142 21.35 4.28 18.26
N LYS A 143 22.42 3.83 18.92
CA LYS A 143 22.36 2.73 19.89
C LYS A 143 21.43 3.06 21.06
N MET A 144 21.55 4.26 21.64
CA MET A 144 20.70 4.69 22.75
C MET A 144 19.23 4.81 22.33
N ASP A 145 18.97 5.38 21.16
CA ASP A 145 17.61 5.49 20.60
C ASP A 145 17.00 4.08 20.35
N LEU A 146 17.78 3.10 19.92
CA LEU A 146 17.33 1.71 19.74
C LEU A 146 16.93 1.08 21.08
N VAL A 147 17.77 1.22 22.10
CA VAL A 147 17.49 0.71 23.45
C VAL A 147 16.25 1.37 24.05
N GLU A 148 16.08 2.68 23.88
CA GLU A 148 14.88 3.42 24.35
C GLU A 148 13.59 2.88 23.70
N LYS A 149 13.68 2.39 22.46
CA LYS A 149 12.55 1.77 21.74
C LYS A 149 12.42 0.27 22.00
N GLY A 150 13.16 -0.29 22.95
CA GLY A 150 13.06 -1.69 23.35
C GLY A 150 13.84 -2.67 22.47
N ILE A 151 14.79 -2.17 21.66
CA ILE A 151 15.72 -2.98 20.86
C ILE A 151 17.05 -3.02 21.62
N TYR A 152 17.20 -4.01 22.51
CA TYR A 152 18.33 -4.12 23.43
C TYR A 152 19.57 -4.76 22.78
N LEU A 153 20.56 -3.94 22.46
CA LEU A 153 21.78 -4.37 21.78
C LEU A 153 22.76 -5.11 22.71
N GLU A 154 23.56 -6.01 22.15
CA GLU A 154 24.69 -6.64 22.84
C GLU A 154 25.63 -5.58 23.45
N GLY A 155 26.06 -5.81 24.69
CA GLY A 155 26.90 -4.87 25.44
C GLY A 155 26.14 -3.69 26.08
N LEU A 156 24.85 -3.50 25.77
CA LEU A 156 23.97 -2.47 26.36
C LEU A 156 22.76 -3.08 27.09
N GLY A 157 22.94 -4.29 27.64
CA GLY A 157 21.91 -4.96 28.44
C GLY A 157 20.93 -5.83 27.64
N GLY A 158 21.21 -6.10 26.36
CA GLY A 158 20.49 -7.10 25.58
C GLY A 158 21.40 -8.08 24.84
N ASP A 159 20.80 -8.83 23.92
CA ASP A 159 21.34 -9.97 23.19
C ASP A 159 21.29 -9.79 21.66
N ILE A 160 20.85 -8.62 21.19
CA ILE A 160 20.72 -8.36 19.75
C ILE A 160 22.07 -7.93 19.19
N PRO A 161 22.70 -8.72 18.30
CA PRO A 161 23.97 -8.36 17.69
C PRO A 161 23.79 -7.15 16.77
N PHE A 162 24.81 -6.30 16.72
CA PHE A 162 24.82 -5.14 15.83
C PHE A 162 26.17 -4.94 15.15
N VAL A 163 26.14 -4.40 13.93
CA VAL A 163 27.35 -4.08 13.14
C VAL A 163 27.22 -2.67 12.55
N PRO A 164 28.14 -1.74 12.87
CA PRO A 164 28.22 -0.45 12.19
C PRO A 164 28.79 -0.63 10.77
N ILE A 165 28.09 -0.11 9.76
CA ILE A 165 28.46 -0.29 8.35
C ILE A 165 28.38 1.00 7.54
N SER A 166 29.14 1.05 6.45
CA SER A 166 28.88 1.95 5.32
C SER A 166 28.55 1.10 4.11
N ALA A 167 27.28 1.05 3.73
CA ALA A 167 26.86 0.38 2.50
C ALA A 167 27.44 1.02 1.23
N LYS A 168 27.82 2.30 1.29
CA LYS A 168 28.40 3.03 0.15
C LYS A 168 29.88 2.74 -0.02
N VAL A 169 30.64 2.77 1.07
CA VAL A 169 32.11 2.58 1.06
C VAL A 169 32.48 1.11 1.17
N GLY A 170 31.63 0.31 1.83
CA GLY A 170 31.86 -1.11 2.09
C GLY A 170 32.40 -1.44 3.48
N THR A 171 32.69 -0.43 4.31
CA THR A 171 33.18 -0.62 5.67
C THR A 171 32.18 -1.43 6.50
N GLY A 172 32.66 -2.45 7.23
CA GLY A 172 31.83 -3.30 8.09
C GLY A 172 30.91 -4.30 7.36
N VAL A 173 30.84 -4.27 6.01
CA VAL A 173 29.93 -5.18 5.29
C VAL A 173 30.41 -6.63 5.38
N ASN A 174 31.73 -6.89 5.33
CA ASN A 174 32.25 -8.25 5.53
C ASN A 174 31.94 -8.75 6.94
N GLU A 175 32.13 -7.91 7.96
CA GLU A 175 31.81 -8.24 9.36
C GLU A 175 30.32 -8.57 9.54
N LEU A 176 29.44 -7.86 8.82
CA LEU A 176 28.01 -8.17 8.79
C LEU A 176 27.73 -9.55 8.16
N LEU A 177 28.42 -9.91 7.08
CA LEU A 177 28.29 -11.24 6.46
C LEU A 177 28.80 -12.35 7.38
N ASP A 178 29.91 -12.11 8.09
CA ASP A 178 30.44 -13.05 9.09
C ASP A 178 29.44 -13.24 10.25
N MET A 179 28.86 -12.14 10.74
CA MET A 179 27.83 -12.18 11.79
C MET A 179 26.58 -12.96 11.37
N ILE A 180 26.13 -12.82 10.13
CA ILE A 180 25.01 -13.60 9.58
C ILE A 180 25.31 -15.10 9.62
N LEU A 181 26.52 -15.51 9.22
CA LEU A 181 26.92 -16.91 9.24
C LEU A 181 27.03 -17.44 10.67
N LEU A 182 27.56 -16.64 11.60
CA LEU A 182 27.64 -16.99 13.02
C LEU A 182 26.24 -17.21 13.63
N VAL A 183 25.31 -16.29 13.41
CA VAL A 183 23.92 -16.44 13.85
C VAL A 183 23.29 -17.69 13.23
N SER A 184 23.53 -17.94 11.95
CA SER A 184 23.06 -19.15 11.26
C SER A 184 23.60 -20.44 11.88
N ASP A 185 24.84 -20.45 12.34
CA ASP A 185 25.46 -21.63 12.96
C ASP A 185 24.90 -21.89 14.36
N ILE A 186 24.65 -20.83 15.13
CA ILE A 186 24.00 -20.93 16.45
C ILE A 186 22.58 -21.50 16.30
N GLN A 187 21.84 -21.08 15.28
CA GLN A 187 20.48 -21.55 15.01
C GLN A 187 20.44 -22.95 14.38
N ALA A 188 21.57 -23.42 13.85
CA ALA A 188 21.74 -24.75 13.25
C ALA A 188 20.66 -25.10 12.20
N PHE A 189 20.40 -24.19 11.25
CA PHE A 189 19.40 -24.45 10.20
C PHE A 189 19.78 -25.68 9.36
N THR A 190 18.89 -26.67 9.31
CA THR A 190 19.04 -27.88 8.50
C THR A 190 18.00 -27.97 7.38
N GLY A 191 18.30 -28.80 6.38
CA GLY A 191 17.39 -29.18 5.31
C GLY A 191 17.71 -30.58 4.79
N ASP A 192 16.69 -31.28 4.30
CA ASP A 192 16.81 -32.61 3.71
C ASP A 192 16.68 -32.53 2.19
N SER A 193 17.80 -32.72 1.49
CA SER A 193 17.85 -32.71 0.02
C SER A 193 17.19 -33.94 -0.64
N SER A 194 16.85 -34.99 0.10
CA SER A 194 16.25 -36.22 -0.43
C SER A 194 14.73 -36.14 -0.61
N LEU A 195 14.08 -35.20 0.07
CA LEU A 195 12.64 -34.97 -0.01
C LEU A 195 12.26 -34.17 -1.26
N ASN A 196 10.99 -34.24 -1.62
CA ASN A 196 10.42 -33.31 -2.59
C ASN A 196 10.50 -31.88 -2.06
N ALA A 197 10.75 -30.92 -2.93
CA ALA A 197 10.82 -29.53 -2.56
C ALA A 197 9.49 -29.02 -1.99
N SER A 198 9.60 -28.28 -0.89
CA SER A 198 8.57 -27.40 -0.36
C SER A 198 9.16 -26.02 -0.10
N GLY A 199 8.31 -25.00 -0.14
CA GLY A 199 8.77 -23.62 -0.01
C GLY A 199 7.63 -22.63 -0.02
N ILE A 200 7.95 -21.38 -0.32
CA ILE A 200 7.01 -20.25 -0.29
C ILE A 200 7.05 -19.46 -1.60
N ILE A 201 5.89 -18.99 -2.04
CA ILE A 201 5.75 -18.07 -3.16
C ILE A 201 6.01 -16.64 -2.67
N ILE A 202 7.02 -15.99 -3.22
CA ILE A 202 7.44 -14.64 -2.81
C ILE A 202 6.74 -13.56 -3.63
N GLU A 203 6.64 -13.78 -4.92
CA GLU A 203 6.06 -12.83 -5.86
C GLU A 203 5.54 -13.56 -7.08
N ALA A 204 4.48 -13.05 -7.70
CA ALA A 204 3.92 -13.60 -8.92
C ALA A 204 3.65 -12.51 -9.95
N ASN A 205 3.89 -12.82 -11.21
CA ASN A 205 3.73 -11.90 -12.32
C ASN A 205 3.18 -12.60 -13.57
N ARG A 206 2.72 -11.79 -14.52
CA ARG A 206 2.26 -12.27 -15.83
C ARG A 206 3.02 -11.59 -16.94
N GLU A 207 3.75 -12.39 -17.71
CA GLU A 207 4.50 -11.92 -18.86
C GLU A 207 3.78 -12.27 -20.17
N PRO A 208 3.64 -11.34 -21.13
CA PRO A 208 2.90 -11.58 -22.37
C PRO A 208 3.36 -12.78 -23.20
N LYS A 209 4.66 -13.10 -23.17
CA LYS A 209 5.26 -14.19 -23.97
C LYS A 209 5.53 -15.47 -23.18
N ARG A 210 5.70 -15.36 -21.87
CA ARG A 210 6.11 -16.47 -20.99
C ARG A 210 4.94 -17.04 -20.18
N GLY A 211 3.83 -16.32 -20.09
CA GLY A 211 2.67 -16.72 -19.30
C GLY A 211 2.79 -16.27 -17.85
N ILE A 212 2.18 -17.03 -16.94
CA ILE A 212 2.22 -16.73 -15.50
C ILE A 212 3.50 -17.31 -14.92
N SER A 213 4.22 -16.49 -14.17
CA SER A 213 5.45 -16.88 -13.48
C SER A 213 5.39 -16.47 -12.02
N ALA A 214 6.16 -17.18 -11.19
CA ALA A 214 6.28 -16.88 -9.78
C ALA A 214 7.71 -17.13 -9.29
N THR A 215 8.19 -16.21 -8.45
CA THR A 215 9.44 -16.33 -7.73
C THR A 215 9.19 -17.06 -6.43
N CYS A 216 9.96 -18.11 -6.17
CA CYS A 216 9.78 -19.00 -5.03
C CYS A 216 11.09 -19.17 -4.26
N ILE A 217 11.01 -19.35 -2.94
CA ILE A 217 12.12 -19.80 -2.10
C ILE A 217 11.86 -21.24 -1.68
N ILE A 218 12.77 -22.15 -1.99
CA ILE A 218 12.72 -23.53 -1.50
C ILE A 218 13.13 -23.51 -0.02
N LYS A 219 12.28 -23.96 0.89
CA LYS A 219 12.61 -24.08 2.32
C LYS A 219 13.23 -25.44 2.64
N ASN A 220 12.73 -26.51 2.01
CA ASN A 220 13.23 -27.86 2.22
C ASN A 220 13.14 -28.69 0.92
N GLY A 221 13.84 -29.81 0.86
CA GLY A 221 13.78 -30.71 -0.30
C GLY A 221 14.57 -30.22 -1.52
N THR A 222 14.37 -30.94 -2.61
CA THR A 222 15.01 -30.66 -3.91
C THR A 222 13.96 -30.67 -5.01
N LEU A 223 14.00 -29.63 -5.85
CA LEU A 223 13.15 -29.49 -7.01
C LEU A 223 13.94 -29.84 -8.28
N LYS A 224 13.42 -30.78 -9.06
CA LYS A 224 14.03 -31.23 -10.32
C LYS A 224 13.11 -30.94 -11.49
N SER A 225 13.73 -30.63 -12.63
CA SER A 225 13.02 -30.44 -13.89
C SER A 225 12.20 -31.68 -14.24
N GLY A 226 10.90 -31.48 -14.51
CA GLY A 226 9.94 -32.53 -14.82
C GLY A 226 8.95 -32.84 -13.69
N MET A 227 9.24 -32.38 -12.47
CA MET A 227 8.29 -32.41 -11.35
C MET A 227 7.15 -31.41 -11.57
N ILE A 228 6.09 -31.57 -10.78
CA ILE A 228 4.95 -30.66 -10.73
C ILE A 228 4.97 -29.91 -9.40
N VAL A 229 4.73 -28.60 -9.44
CA VAL A 229 4.58 -27.77 -8.24
C VAL A 229 3.13 -27.37 -8.09
N VAL A 230 2.61 -27.46 -6.87
CA VAL A 230 1.28 -26.99 -6.48
C VAL A 230 1.45 -25.88 -5.44
N ALA A 231 0.82 -24.73 -5.70
CA ALA A 231 0.74 -23.61 -4.77
C ALA A 231 -0.74 -23.21 -4.60
N GLY A 232 -1.35 -23.64 -3.50
CA GLY A 232 -2.81 -23.53 -3.31
C GLY A 232 -3.58 -24.32 -4.37
N THR A 233 -4.19 -23.61 -5.33
CA THR A 233 -4.88 -24.24 -6.48
C THR A 233 -4.11 -24.10 -7.80
N ALA A 234 -3.01 -23.36 -7.82
CA ALA A 234 -2.20 -23.15 -9.00
C ALA A 234 -1.22 -24.30 -9.20
N LEU A 235 -1.07 -24.74 -10.45
CA LEU A 235 -0.22 -25.86 -10.84
C LEU A 235 0.77 -25.41 -11.92
N VAL A 236 2.02 -25.86 -11.82
CA VAL A 236 3.05 -25.62 -12.85
C VAL A 236 3.94 -26.84 -13.06
N SER A 237 4.36 -27.04 -14.31
CA SER A 237 5.42 -27.99 -14.63
C SER A 237 6.78 -27.31 -14.57
N THR A 238 7.74 -27.91 -13.88
CA THR A 238 9.09 -27.37 -13.65
C THR A 238 10.03 -27.44 -14.86
N ARG A 239 9.49 -27.56 -16.08
CA ARG A 239 10.29 -27.60 -17.34
C ARG A 239 11.00 -26.28 -17.61
N MET A 240 10.38 -25.17 -17.20
CA MET A 240 10.94 -23.83 -17.29
C MET A 240 11.20 -23.31 -15.88
N MET A 241 12.41 -23.62 -15.39
CA MET A 241 12.91 -23.20 -14.09
C MET A 241 14.20 -22.41 -14.29
N GLU A 242 14.26 -21.21 -13.72
CA GLU A 242 15.42 -20.31 -13.78
C GLU A 242 15.92 -20.00 -12.37
N ASN A 243 17.22 -19.75 -12.25
CA ASN A 243 17.79 -19.20 -11.02
C ASN A 243 17.61 -17.67 -10.95
N PHE A 244 18.06 -17.06 -9.86
CA PHE A 244 18.02 -15.59 -9.68
C PHE A 244 18.76 -14.77 -10.75
N GLN A 245 19.63 -15.39 -11.57
CA GLN A 245 20.32 -14.72 -12.69
C GLN A 245 19.56 -14.84 -14.02
N GLY A 246 18.36 -15.45 -14.02
CA GLY A 246 17.60 -15.75 -15.24
C GLY A 246 18.19 -16.89 -16.07
N LYS A 247 19.13 -17.68 -15.51
CA LYS A 247 19.70 -18.83 -16.22
C LYS A 247 18.84 -20.07 -16.00
N PRO A 248 18.54 -20.86 -17.05
CA PRO A 248 17.79 -22.09 -16.90
C PRO A 248 18.58 -23.10 -16.07
N ILE A 249 17.89 -23.76 -15.14
CA ILE A 249 18.45 -24.76 -14.23
C ILE A 249 17.62 -26.03 -14.25
N LYS A 250 18.26 -27.18 -14.01
CA LYS A 250 17.58 -28.50 -13.97
C LYS A 250 17.25 -28.96 -12.55
N GLU A 251 17.91 -28.39 -11.56
CA GLU A 251 17.80 -28.78 -10.17
C GLU A 251 18.06 -27.58 -9.27
N ALA A 252 17.28 -27.45 -8.20
CA ALA A 252 17.44 -26.46 -7.15
C ALA A 252 17.12 -27.11 -5.80
N THR A 253 17.80 -26.71 -4.74
CA THR A 253 17.61 -27.27 -3.38
C THR A 253 17.25 -26.17 -2.40
N PHE A 254 17.09 -26.52 -1.12
CA PHE A 254 16.76 -25.59 -0.04
C PHE A 254 17.58 -24.30 -0.10
N SER A 255 16.94 -23.21 0.35
CA SER A 255 17.43 -21.84 0.38
C SER A 255 17.67 -21.20 -1.00
N SER A 256 17.43 -21.94 -2.10
CA SER A 256 17.61 -21.39 -3.46
C SER A 256 16.37 -20.58 -3.88
N PRO A 257 16.55 -19.35 -4.40
CA PRO A 257 15.51 -18.63 -5.12
C PRO A 257 15.39 -19.15 -6.55
N ILE A 258 14.16 -19.47 -6.95
CA ILE A 258 13.83 -19.97 -8.29
C ILE A 258 12.69 -19.18 -8.92
N LEU A 259 12.74 -19.03 -10.24
CA LEU A 259 11.62 -18.53 -11.03
C LEU A 259 10.99 -19.70 -11.77
N LEU A 260 9.71 -19.97 -11.48
CA LEU A 260 8.90 -20.97 -12.19
C LEU A 260 7.99 -20.27 -13.18
N THR A 261 7.96 -20.76 -14.42
CA THR A 261 7.15 -20.20 -15.50
C THR A 261 6.15 -21.23 -16.02
N GLY A 262 4.93 -20.79 -16.32
CA GLY A 262 3.90 -21.61 -16.95
C GLY A 262 2.85 -22.14 -15.96
N PHE A 263 2.54 -21.38 -14.91
CA PHE A 263 1.43 -21.72 -14.03
C PHE A 263 0.10 -21.68 -14.81
N GLU A 264 -0.78 -22.65 -14.55
CA GLU A 264 -2.12 -22.72 -15.15
C GLU A 264 -3.03 -21.57 -14.65
N SER A 265 -2.84 -21.12 -13.41
CA SER A 265 -3.52 -20.00 -12.77
C SER A 265 -2.55 -19.19 -11.90
N MET A 266 -2.94 -17.97 -11.51
CA MET A 266 -2.09 -17.13 -10.66
C MET A 266 -1.92 -17.77 -9.27
N PRO A 267 -0.69 -18.12 -8.85
CA PRO A 267 -0.48 -18.60 -7.50
C PRO A 267 -0.68 -17.48 -6.49
N GLU A 268 -1.20 -17.83 -5.31
CA GLU A 268 -1.35 -16.88 -4.21
C GLU A 268 0.02 -16.59 -3.60
N VAL A 269 0.37 -15.30 -3.54
CA VAL A 269 1.65 -14.85 -2.99
C VAL A 269 1.62 -14.95 -1.46
N GLY A 270 2.69 -15.49 -0.88
CA GLY A 270 2.81 -15.79 0.55
C GLY A 270 2.39 -17.22 0.93
N ASN A 271 1.71 -17.96 0.03
CA ASN A 271 1.37 -19.34 0.30
C ASN A 271 2.58 -20.27 0.14
N THR A 272 2.52 -21.40 0.84
CA THR A 272 3.46 -22.49 0.66
C THR A 272 3.18 -23.24 -0.64
N PHE A 273 4.22 -23.82 -1.21
CA PHE A 273 4.12 -24.75 -2.33
C PHE A 273 4.75 -26.10 -1.96
N GLU A 274 4.25 -27.15 -2.60
CA GLU A 274 4.80 -28.50 -2.54
C GLU A 274 5.03 -29.03 -3.95
N SER A 275 6.02 -29.91 -4.09
CA SER A 275 6.34 -30.56 -5.36
C SER A 275 6.06 -32.05 -5.35
N PHE A 276 5.67 -32.56 -6.51
CA PHE A 276 5.21 -33.93 -6.72
C PHE A 276 5.89 -34.55 -7.93
N GLY A 277 6.06 -35.87 -7.88
CA GLY A 277 6.68 -36.63 -8.98
C GLY A 277 5.77 -36.79 -10.18
N SER A 278 4.44 -36.81 -9.96
CA SER A 278 3.45 -37.00 -11.01
C SER A 278 2.32 -35.97 -10.96
N LYS A 279 1.73 -35.64 -12.12
CA LYS A 279 0.57 -34.74 -12.20
C LYS A 279 -0.63 -35.29 -11.42
N LYS A 280 -0.80 -36.61 -11.38
CA LYS A 280 -1.89 -37.28 -10.67
C LYS A 280 -1.80 -37.07 -9.14
N GLU A 281 -0.61 -37.15 -8.57
CA GLU A 281 -0.40 -36.84 -7.14
C GLU A 281 -0.73 -35.38 -6.81
N ALA A 282 -0.27 -34.45 -7.67
CA ALA A 282 -0.55 -33.03 -7.53
C ALA A 282 -2.05 -32.72 -7.61
N GLU A 283 -2.79 -33.32 -8.54
CA GLU A 283 -4.23 -33.14 -8.69
C GLU A 283 -5.00 -33.67 -7.46
N ASN A 284 -4.63 -34.86 -6.96
CA ASN A 284 -5.20 -35.41 -5.72
C ASN A 284 -4.98 -34.47 -4.52
N TYR A 285 -3.77 -33.88 -4.40
CA TYR A 285 -3.46 -32.93 -3.33
C TYR A 285 -4.35 -31.68 -3.42
N ILE A 286 -4.58 -31.14 -4.62
CA ILE A 286 -5.47 -29.99 -4.84
C ILE A 286 -6.91 -30.32 -4.45
N GLU A 287 -7.41 -31.53 -4.75
CA GLU A 287 -8.76 -31.95 -4.35
C GLU A 287 -8.93 -31.99 -2.82
N ILE A 288 -7.93 -32.50 -2.10
CA ILE A 288 -7.90 -32.51 -0.63
C ILE A 288 -7.88 -31.08 -0.07
N MET A 289 -7.09 -30.19 -0.66
CA MET A 289 -7.03 -28.79 -0.23
C MET A 289 -8.35 -28.05 -0.50
N LYS A 290 -9.00 -28.30 -1.65
CA LYS A 290 -10.28 -27.69 -2.00
C LYS A 290 -11.41 -28.10 -1.06
N SER A 291 -11.46 -29.37 -0.62
CA SER A 291 -12.47 -29.81 0.34
C SER A 291 -12.29 -29.16 1.71
N ALA A 292 -11.05 -28.95 2.16
CA ALA A 292 -10.76 -28.22 3.40
C ALA A 292 -11.09 -26.71 3.33
N LEU A 293 -10.92 -26.07 2.17
CA LEU A 293 -11.20 -24.65 1.96
C LEU A 293 -12.70 -24.31 1.85
N LEU A 294 -13.54 -25.28 1.49
CA LEU A 294 -15.00 -25.09 1.36
C LEU A 294 -15.71 -24.81 2.70
N GLU A 295 -15.06 -25.08 3.84
CA GLU A 295 -15.60 -24.83 5.18
C GLU A 295 -15.40 -23.39 5.68
N ASN A 296 -14.54 -22.59 5.04
CA ASN A 296 -14.16 -21.24 5.50
C ASN A 296 -14.48 -20.13 4.48
N LYS A 297 -15.76 -19.98 4.10
CA LYS A 297 -16.23 -18.76 3.42
C LYS A 297 -17.02 -17.87 4.37
N THR A 298 -16.31 -17.03 5.12
CA THR A 298 -16.92 -15.89 5.81
C THR A 298 -17.15 -14.77 4.80
N GLN A 299 -18.39 -14.31 4.72
CA GLN A 299 -18.80 -13.20 3.87
C GLN A 299 -18.23 -11.89 4.41
N ASN A 300 -17.33 -11.24 3.66
CA ASN A 300 -17.02 -9.83 3.90
C ASN A 300 -18.25 -8.99 3.56
N LYS A 301 -18.86 -8.39 4.60
CA LYS A 301 -19.96 -7.44 4.48
C LYS A 301 -19.48 -6.21 3.72
N TYR A 302 -19.91 -6.09 2.47
CA TYR A 302 -19.76 -4.87 1.69
C TYR A 302 -20.67 -3.80 2.29
N ILE A 303 -20.09 -2.73 2.83
CA ILE A 303 -20.82 -1.50 3.15
C ILE A 303 -20.90 -0.73 1.84
N ALA A 304 -22.10 -0.55 1.30
CA ALA A 304 -22.29 0.24 0.09
C ALA A 304 -22.00 1.72 0.41
N PRO A 305 -21.04 2.37 -0.27
CA PRO A 305 -20.82 3.80 -0.08
C PRO A 305 -22.04 4.58 -0.59
N THR A 306 -22.45 5.59 0.16
CA THR A 306 -23.59 6.47 -0.14
C THR A 306 -23.22 7.65 -1.05
N GLY A 307 -21.91 7.93 -1.22
CA GLY A 307 -21.37 9.02 -2.04
C GLY A 307 -21.05 8.68 -3.50
N LYS A 308 -20.37 9.60 -4.19
CA LYS A 308 -19.98 9.44 -5.60
C LYS A 308 -18.92 8.34 -5.74
N ILE A 309 -19.13 7.40 -6.65
CA ILE A 309 -18.22 6.27 -6.88
C ILE A 309 -17.42 6.53 -8.15
N ILE A 310 -16.08 6.58 -8.04
CA ILE A 310 -15.19 6.61 -9.20
C ILE A 310 -14.74 5.17 -9.48
N PRO A 311 -15.19 4.54 -10.59
CA PRO A 311 -14.70 3.22 -10.97
C PRO A 311 -13.25 3.31 -11.44
N ILE A 312 -12.41 2.39 -10.95
CA ILE A 312 -11.00 2.29 -11.31
C ILE A 312 -10.66 0.87 -11.77
N ILE A 313 -9.90 0.77 -12.86
CA ILE A 313 -9.26 -0.46 -13.33
C ILE A 313 -7.77 -0.33 -13.05
N ILE A 314 -7.16 -1.34 -12.42
CA ILE A 314 -5.75 -1.30 -12.04
C ILE A 314 -5.01 -2.48 -12.67
N LYS A 315 -3.89 -2.17 -13.33
CA LYS A 315 -2.94 -3.14 -13.87
C LYS A 315 -1.57 -2.90 -13.28
N THR A 316 -0.93 -3.96 -12.84
CA THR A 316 0.38 -3.92 -12.18
C THR A 316 1.32 -4.91 -12.84
N ASP A 317 2.62 -4.74 -12.65
CA ASP A 317 3.65 -5.70 -13.06
C ASP A 317 3.66 -6.96 -12.20
N VAL A 318 3.45 -6.81 -10.89
CA VAL A 318 3.49 -7.89 -9.89
C VAL A 318 2.31 -7.82 -8.91
N VAL A 319 1.94 -8.98 -8.33
CA VAL A 319 0.82 -9.08 -7.38
C VAL A 319 1.07 -8.26 -6.10
N GLY A 320 2.30 -8.18 -5.61
CA GLY A 320 2.57 -7.37 -4.42
C GLY A 320 2.24 -5.88 -4.63
N SER A 321 2.57 -5.30 -5.79
CA SER A 321 2.24 -3.90 -6.13
C SER A 321 0.74 -3.66 -6.13
N MET A 322 -0.02 -4.68 -6.55
CA MET A 322 -1.48 -4.66 -6.53
C MET A 322 -2.04 -4.41 -5.13
N GLU A 323 -1.58 -5.20 -4.17
CA GLU A 323 -2.06 -5.10 -2.78
C GLU A 323 -1.65 -3.79 -2.11
N ALA A 324 -0.48 -3.26 -2.46
CA ALA A 324 0.00 -1.99 -1.96
C ALA A 324 -0.88 -0.83 -2.44
N ILE A 325 -1.23 -0.82 -3.73
CA ILE A 325 -2.12 0.20 -4.31
C ILE A 325 -3.54 0.09 -3.72
N GLU A 326 -4.07 -1.12 -3.55
CA GLU A 326 -5.39 -1.33 -2.94
C GLU A 326 -5.45 -0.76 -1.51
N LYS A 327 -4.40 -0.99 -0.70
CA LYS A 327 -4.27 -0.42 0.65
C LYS A 327 -4.29 1.10 0.62
N GLU A 328 -3.53 1.72 -0.28
CA GLU A 328 -3.44 3.18 -0.37
C GLU A 328 -4.76 3.79 -0.89
N ILE A 329 -5.42 3.16 -1.86
CA ILE A 329 -6.76 3.60 -2.30
C ILE A 329 -7.77 3.51 -1.15
N GLY A 330 -7.69 2.46 -0.32
CA GLY A 330 -8.54 2.31 0.86
C GLY A 330 -8.42 3.48 1.84
N LYS A 331 -7.22 4.07 1.99
CA LYS A 331 -6.97 5.26 2.83
C LYS A 331 -7.58 6.55 2.25
N LEU A 332 -7.77 6.62 0.93
CA LEU A 332 -8.31 7.80 0.24
C LEU A 332 -9.85 7.84 0.24
N ASN A 333 -10.50 6.69 0.44
CA ASN A 333 -11.96 6.60 0.38
C ASN A 333 -12.62 7.31 1.57
N ASN A 334 -13.65 8.11 1.28
CA ASN A 334 -14.47 8.77 2.29
C ASN A 334 -15.98 8.66 1.94
N GLU A 335 -16.85 9.23 2.77
CA GLU A 335 -18.30 9.14 2.59
C GLU A 335 -18.82 9.95 1.38
N GLU A 336 -18.12 11.01 0.96
CA GLU A 336 -18.53 11.88 -0.16
C GLU A 336 -18.12 11.31 -1.51
N ILE A 337 -16.91 10.76 -1.59
CA ILE A 337 -16.32 10.19 -2.80
C ILE A 337 -15.43 9.00 -2.47
N SER A 338 -15.59 7.93 -3.25
CA SER A 338 -14.82 6.70 -3.08
C SER A 338 -14.42 6.11 -4.42
N TYR A 339 -13.22 5.55 -4.47
CA TYR A 339 -12.78 4.69 -5.56
C TYR A 339 -13.34 3.29 -5.38
N LYS A 340 -13.91 2.75 -6.45
CA LYS A 340 -14.31 1.35 -6.54
C LYS A 340 -13.50 0.65 -7.60
N ILE A 341 -12.65 -0.28 -7.16
CA ILE A 341 -11.91 -1.16 -8.07
C ILE A 341 -12.93 -2.09 -8.75
N ILE A 342 -13.13 -1.90 -10.05
CA ILE A 342 -14.07 -2.72 -10.84
C ILE A 342 -13.36 -3.90 -11.53
N SER A 343 -12.06 -3.75 -11.79
CA SER A 343 -11.22 -4.80 -12.35
C SER A 343 -9.79 -4.59 -11.87
N PHE A 344 -9.15 -5.68 -11.49
CA PHE A 344 -7.78 -5.70 -11.06
C PHE A 344 -7.05 -6.82 -11.81
N GLY A 345 -5.90 -6.55 -12.41
CA GLY A 345 -5.05 -7.59 -13.00
C GLY A 345 -3.55 -7.35 -12.92
N VAL A 346 -2.78 -8.38 -13.26
CA VAL A 346 -1.32 -8.34 -13.43
C VAL A 346 -0.98 -8.48 -14.91
N GLY A 347 -0.01 -7.69 -15.37
CA GLY A 347 0.47 -7.62 -16.75
C GLY A 347 0.15 -6.28 -17.44
N ALA A 348 0.40 -6.23 -18.75
CA ALA A 348 0.11 -5.08 -19.59
C ALA A 348 -1.39 -4.74 -19.63
N ILE A 349 -1.70 -3.46 -19.78
CA ILE A 349 -3.07 -2.99 -20.08
C ILE A 349 -3.40 -3.42 -21.51
N ASN A 350 -4.51 -4.14 -21.67
CA ASN A 350 -4.93 -4.70 -22.95
C ASN A 350 -6.27 -4.10 -23.44
N GLU A 351 -6.70 -4.47 -24.65
CA GLU A 351 -7.96 -3.98 -25.23
C GLU A 351 -9.19 -4.27 -24.37
N SER A 352 -9.23 -5.41 -23.66
CA SER A 352 -10.39 -5.77 -22.84
C SER A 352 -10.56 -4.83 -21.65
N ASP A 353 -9.44 -4.35 -21.09
CA ASP A 353 -9.44 -3.37 -20.01
C ASP A 353 -9.99 -2.03 -20.50
N LEU A 354 -9.58 -1.60 -21.69
CA LEU A 354 -10.06 -0.36 -22.30
C LEU A 354 -11.53 -0.44 -22.73
N LYS A 355 -11.96 -1.57 -23.29
CA LYS A 355 -13.37 -1.81 -23.63
C LYS A 355 -14.26 -1.74 -22.38
N MET A 356 -13.80 -2.29 -21.27
CA MET A 356 -14.49 -2.21 -19.98
C MET A 356 -14.55 -0.77 -19.47
N ALA A 357 -13.44 -0.04 -19.52
CA ALA A 357 -13.43 1.37 -19.13
C ALA A 357 -14.36 2.23 -20.00
N ASN A 358 -14.45 1.96 -21.30
CA ASN A 358 -15.30 2.71 -22.22
C ASN A 358 -16.81 2.55 -21.92
N ALA A 359 -17.21 1.50 -21.19
CA ALA A 359 -18.61 1.32 -20.78
C ALA A 359 -19.08 2.43 -19.82
N ASN A 360 -18.16 3.03 -19.06
CA ASN A 360 -18.45 4.18 -18.21
C ASN A 360 -17.32 5.22 -18.33
N LYS A 361 -17.63 6.39 -18.92
CA LYS A 361 -16.65 7.47 -19.18
C LYS A 361 -15.97 8.02 -17.92
N GLU A 362 -16.52 7.79 -16.73
CA GLU A 362 -15.88 8.18 -15.47
C GLU A 362 -14.80 7.18 -15.02
N THR A 363 -14.75 6.00 -15.64
CA THR A 363 -13.76 4.95 -15.34
C THR A 363 -12.36 5.42 -15.68
N ILE A 364 -11.47 5.28 -14.70
CA ILE A 364 -10.04 5.53 -14.88
C ILE A 364 -9.30 4.19 -14.98
N VAL A 365 -8.30 4.13 -15.85
CA VAL A 365 -7.42 2.98 -15.99
C VAL A 365 -6.03 3.38 -15.52
N VAL A 366 -5.49 2.66 -14.54
CA VAL A 366 -4.19 2.95 -13.95
C VAL A 366 -3.26 1.77 -14.19
N GLY A 367 -2.12 2.05 -14.82
CA GLY A 367 -1.00 1.12 -14.93
C GLY A 367 0.09 1.45 -13.91
N PHE A 368 0.56 0.47 -13.16
CA PHE A 368 1.72 0.62 -12.28
C PHE A 368 2.86 -0.30 -12.72
N ASN A 369 4.00 0.32 -13.05
CA ASN A 369 5.17 -0.33 -13.65
C ASN A 369 4.84 -1.21 -14.87
N THR A 370 3.76 -0.87 -15.58
CA THR A 370 3.25 -1.63 -16.72
C THR A 370 2.85 -0.69 -17.84
N LYS A 371 2.79 -1.21 -19.07
CA LYS A 371 2.52 -0.42 -20.27
C LYS A 371 1.22 -0.89 -20.94
N LEU A 372 0.71 -0.06 -21.85
CA LEU A 372 -0.31 -0.50 -22.80
C LEU A 372 0.35 -1.40 -23.85
N ASP A 373 -0.30 -2.52 -24.14
CA ASP A 373 0.04 -3.33 -25.32
C ASP A 373 -0.32 -2.58 -26.62
N ALA A 374 0.08 -3.14 -27.77
CA ALA A 374 -0.13 -2.49 -29.05
C ALA A 374 -1.63 -2.26 -29.35
N GLY A 375 -2.47 -3.27 -29.14
CA GLY A 375 -3.91 -3.16 -29.39
C GLY A 375 -4.59 -2.16 -28.47
N ALA A 376 -4.20 -2.10 -27.19
CA ALA A 376 -4.68 -1.11 -26.23
C ALA A 376 -4.25 0.31 -26.63
N ARG A 377 -3.02 0.50 -27.10
CA ARG A 377 -2.55 1.82 -27.53
C ARG A 377 -3.38 2.34 -28.70
N ASP A 378 -3.56 1.53 -29.74
CA ASP A 378 -4.31 1.89 -30.95
C ASP A 378 -5.78 2.19 -30.61
N LEU A 379 -6.37 1.39 -29.71
CA LEU A 379 -7.73 1.61 -29.24
C LEU A 379 -7.86 2.90 -28.40
N ASN A 380 -6.86 3.21 -27.59
CA ASN A 380 -6.88 4.41 -26.76
C ASN A 380 -6.73 5.70 -27.59
N GLU A 381 -5.98 5.68 -28.69
CA GLU A 381 -5.89 6.82 -29.62
C GLU A 381 -7.27 7.17 -30.21
N THR A 382 -8.11 6.16 -30.42
CA THR A 382 -9.46 6.33 -30.97
C THR A 382 -10.47 6.74 -29.90
N LEU A 383 -10.48 6.03 -28.76
CA LEU A 383 -11.51 6.21 -27.72
C LEU A 383 -11.19 7.31 -26.70
N LYS A 384 -9.92 7.72 -26.61
CA LYS A 384 -9.40 8.72 -25.65
C LYS A 384 -9.85 8.43 -24.21
N ILE A 385 -9.67 7.19 -23.79
CA ILE A 385 -9.98 6.75 -22.42
C ILE A 385 -8.92 7.35 -21.48
N ASN A 386 -9.34 7.67 -20.25
CA ASN A 386 -8.43 8.17 -19.22
C ASN A 386 -7.55 7.02 -18.72
N VAL A 387 -6.35 6.91 -19.30
CA VAL A 387 -5.34 5.90 -18.96
C VAL A 387 -4.09 6.62 -18.49
N GLU A 388 -3.68 6.37 -17.26
CA GLU A 388 -2.46 6.92 -16.68
C GLU A 388 -1.53 5.80 -16.22
N VAL A 389 -0.22 6.01 -16.39
CA VAL A 389 0.80 5.03 -16.04
C VAL A 389 1.79 5.65 -15.08
N PHE A 390 2.08 4.94 -13.99
CA PHE A 390 2.99 5.36 -12.95
C PHE A 390 4.08 4.32 -12.72
N ASP A 391 5.23 4.78 -12.27
CA ASP A 391 6.40 3.99 -11.91
C ASP A 391 6.77 4.13 -10.43
N ILE A 392 6.15 5.09 -9.73
CA ILE A 392 6.39 5.40 -8.32
C ILE A 392 5.04 5.53 -7.61
N ILE A 393 4.86 4.77 -6.53
CA ILE A 393 3.57 4.67 -5.84
C ILE A 393 3.08 6.02 -5.27
N TYR A 394 3.98 6.90 -4.80
CA TYR A 394 3.61 8.24 -4.33
C TYR A 394 3.03 9.14 -5.42
N LYS A 395 3.58 9.07 -6.64
CA LYS A 395 3.05 9.84 -7.77
C LYS A 395 1.63 9.40 -8.10
N LEU A 396 1.39 8.08 -8.06
CA LEU A 396 0.06 7.50 -8.27
C LEU A 396 -0.91 7.97 -7.18
N THR A 397 -0.54 7.87 -5.91
CA THR A 397 -1.44 8.23 -4.80
C THR A 397 -1.71 9.73 -4.74
N ASP A 398 -0.73 10.58 -5.03
CA ASP A 398 -0.92 12.02 -5.10
C ASP A 398 -1.79 12.44 -6.30
N TRP A 399 -1.63 11.78 -7.45
CA TRP A 399 -2.53 11.97 -8.58
C TRP A 399 -3.98 11.57 -8.26
N LEU A 400 -4.19 10.46 -7.55
CA LEU A 400 -5.52 10.07 -7.08
C LEU A 400 -6.12 11.10 -6.11
N LYS A 401 -5.32 11.68 -5.20
CA LYS A 401 -5.80 12.75 -4.31
C LYS A 401 -6.28 13.97 -5.09
N ILE A 402 -5.51 14.42 -6.08
CA ILE A 402 -5.88 15.55 -6.95
C ILE A 402 -7.18 15.24 -7.67
N LEU A 403 -7.32 14.03 -8.21
CA LEU A 403 -8.50 13.60 -8.95
C LEU A 403 -9.77 13.53 -8.06
N ILE A 404 -9.63 13.16 -6.78
CA ILE A 404 -10.72 13.25 -5.80
C ILE A 404 -11.20 14.69 -5.66
N GLU A 405 -10.29 15.64 -5.49
CA GLU A 405 -10.63 17.05 -5.31
C GLU A 405 -11.28 17.65 -6.58
N GLU A 406 -10.78 17.31 -7.76
CA GLU A 406 -11.38 17.74 -9.03
C GLU A 406 -12.80 17.22 -9.25
N ARG A 407 -13.07 16.00 -8.78
CA ARG A 407 -14.35 15.31 -8.98
C ARG A 407 -15.32 15.47 -7.81
N ARG A 408 -14.92 16.19 -6.77
CA ARG A 408 -15.72 16.46 -5.59
C ARG A 408 -16.99 17.23 -5.99
N PRO A 409 -18.18 16.78 -5.57
CA PRO A 409 -19.40 17.54 -5.80
C PRO A 409 -19.29 18.91 -5.12
N ARG A 410 -19.53 19.99 -5.86
CA ARG A 410 -19.61 21.33 -5.26
C ARG A 410 -20.83 21.40 -4.38
N VAL A 411 -20.67 21.80 -3.12
CA VAL A 411 -21.77 21.87 -2.16
C VAL A 411 -22.23 23.32 -2.06
N GLU A 412 -23.50 23.55 -2.36
CA GLU A 412 -24.14 24.85 -2.11
C GLU A 412 -24.28 25.05 -0.59
N THR A 413 -23.51 25.98 -0.03
CA THR A 413 -23.58 26.36 1.38
C THR A 413 -24.24 27.71 1.52
N ILE A 414 -25.02 27.89 2.59
CA ILE A 414 -25.76 29.12 2.85
C ILE A 414 -24.97 29.91 3.88
N GLU A 415 -24.43 31.06 3.46
CA GLU A 415 -23.74 31.99 4.36
C GLU A 415 -24.67 33.14 4.74
N VAL A 416 -24.90 33.31 6.04
CA VAL A 416 -25.68 34.42 6.58
C VAL A 416 -24.83 35.68 6.52
N THR A 417 -25.33 36.68 5.78
CA THR A 417 -24.67 37.97 5.53
C THR A 417 -25.09 39.07 6.51
N GLY A 418 -26.24 38.90 7.17
CA GLY A 418 -26.70 39.81 8.21
C GLY A 418 -28.09 39.44 8.74
N SER A 419 -28.47 40.03 9.86
CA SER A 419 -29.77 39.82 10.49
C SER A 419 -30.46 41.15 10.82
N LEU A 420 -31.74 41.24 10.53
CA LEU A 420 -32.58 42.41 10.75
C LEU A 420 -33.72 42.06 11.70
N LYS A 421 -33.77 42.69 12.87
CA LYS A 421 -34.87 42.50 13.81
C LYS A 421 -36.00 43.47 13.50
N ILE A 422 -37.20 42.94 13.30
CA ILE A 422 -38.39 43.71 12.95
C ILE A 422 -38.94 44.41 14.20
N ILE A 423 -39.05 45.73 14.12
CA ILE A 423 -39.56 46.60 15.18
C ILE A 423 -41.02 46.94 14.91
N ARG A 424 -41.36 47.22 13.65
CA ARG A 424 -42.69 47.69 13.27
C ARG A 424 -43.08 47.28 11.86
N THR A 425 -44.37 47.10 11.63
CA THR A 425 -44.94 46.84 10.31
C THR A 425 -45.74 48.07 9.86
N PHE A 426 -45.63 48.44 8.58
CA PHE A 426 -46.24 49.66 8.01
C PHE A 426 -47.38 49.38 7.05
N GLY A 427 -47.42 48.19 6.44
CA GLY A 427 -48.51 47.76 5.58
C GLY A 427 -48.14 46.58 4.69
N SER A 428 -49.15 45.92 4.14
CA SER A 428 -49.01 44.78 3.23
C SER A 428 -49.85 45.00 1.97
N THR A 429 -49.30 44.70 0.80
CA THR A 429 -50.02 44.73 -0.48
C THR A 429 -49.69 43.46 -1.26
N LYS A 430 -50.68 42.58 -1.42
CA LYS A 430 -50.50 41.21 -1.95
C LYS A 430 -49.38 40.48 -1.21
N ASP A 431 -48.34 40.04 -1.92
CA ASP A 431 -47.18 39.32 -1.37
C ASP A 431 -46.05 40.25 -0.92
N LYS A 432 -46.25 41.57 -0.86
CA LYS A 432 -45.23 42.53 -0.41
C LYS A 432 -45.59 43.14 0.92
N GLN A 433 -44.67 43.14 1.86
CA GLN A 433 -44.84 43.70 3.20
C GLN A 433 -43.75 44.75 3.47
N VAL A 434 -44.15 45.92 3.95
CA VAL A 434 -43.24 47.00 4.33
C VAL A 434 -43.05 46.95 5.84
N VAL A 435 -41.82 46.71 6.27
CA VAL A 435 -41.43 46.52 7.66
C VAL A 435 -40.27 47.45 8.01
N GLY A 436 -40.26 47.95 9.24
CA GLY A 436 -39.15 48.69 9.82
C GLY A 436 -38.44 47.83 10.84
N GLY A 437 -37.11 47.79 10.74
CA GLY A 437 -36.27 47.03 11.65
C GLY A 437 -34.92 47.67 11.87
N LYS A 438 -34.16 47.08 12.79
CA LYS A 438 -32.77 47.44 13.06
C LYS A 438 -31.87 46.27 12.72
N VAL A 439 -30.76 46.55 12.03
CA VAL A 439 -29.76 45.53 11.70
C VAL A 439 -29.02 45.16 12.98
N VAL A 440 -29.11 43.89 13.37
CA VAL A 440 -28.53 43.36 14.61
C VAL A 440 -27.12 42.85 14.38
N ASN A 441 -26.85 42.29 13.19
CA ASN A 441 -25.53 41.79 12.84
C ASN A 441 -25.32 41.88 11.32
N GLY A 442 -24.10 42.16 10.89
CA GLY A 442 -23.69 42.12 9.48
C GLY A 442 -24.32 43.24 8.64
N ARG A 443 -24.72 42.90 7.41
CA ARG A 443 -25.32 43.87 6.48
C ARG A 443 -26.54 43.30 5.78
N ILE A 444 -27.49 44.18 5.50
CA ILE A 444 -28.68 43.87 4.71
C ILE A 444 -28.56 44.55 3.36
N VAL A 445 -28.63 43.77 2.28
CA VAL A 445 -28.43 44.25 0.91
C VAL A 445 -29.75 44.23 0.15
N ASN A 446 -30.01 45.28 -0.62
CA ASN A 446 -31.18 45.34 -1.49
C ASN A 446 -31.13 44.24 -2.57
N GLY A 447 -32.22 43.52 -2.77
CA GLY A 447 -32.27 42.35 -3.67
C GLY A 447 -31.89 41.02 -3.03
N GLY A 448 -31.39 41.01 -1.78
CA GLY A 448 -30.97 39.81 -1.07
C GLY A 448 -32.10 38.85 -0.72
N GLN A 449 -31.77 37.56 -0.56
CA GLN A 449 -32.69 36.56 -0.03
C GLN A 449 -32.64 36.56 1.49
N VAL A 450 -33.80 36.36 2.12
CA VAL A 450 -33.94 36.32 3.58
C VAL A 450 -34.71 35.10 4.05
N ARG A 451 -34.32 34.55 5.19
CA ARG A 451 -35.13 33.64 6.01
C ARG A 451 -35.85 34.44 7.07
N ILE A 452 -37.10 34.09 7.32
CA ILE A 452 -37.93 34.74 8.32
C ILE A 452 -37.95 33.83 9.55
N MET A 453 -37.39 34.31 10.64
CA MET A 453 -37.24 33.59 11.90
C MET A 453 -38.20 34.17 12.94
N ARG A 454 -38.97 33.32 13.61
CA ARG A 454 -39.85 33.69 14.72
C ARG A 454 -39.57 32.78 15.90
N ARG A 455 -39.10 33.35 17.03
CA ARG A 455 -38.68 32.60 18.22
C ARG A 455 -37.68 31.48 17.86
N ASP A 456 -36.68 31.82 17.05
CA ASP A 456 -35.61 30.93 16.58
C ASP A 456 -36.04 29.78 15.65
N PHE A 457 -37.32 29.74 15.22
CA PHE A 457 -37.80 28.82 14.19
C PHE A 457 -37.95 29.51 12.84
N GLU A 458 -37.50 28.84 11.78
CA GLU A 458 -37.70 29.28 10.41
C GLU A 458 -39.17 29.08 9.99
N ILE A 459 -39.85 30.20 9.71
CA ILE A 459 -41.27 30.20 9.31
C ILE A 459 -41.46 30.42 7.80
N GLY A 460 -40.40 30.77 7.08
CA GLY A 460 -40.38 30.79 5.62
C GLY A 460 -39.30 31.68 5.02
N HIS A 461 -39.35 31.84 3.70
CA HIS A 461 -38.40 32.63 2.93
C HIS A 461 -39.04 33.89 2.34
N GLY A 462 -38.20 34.89 2.07
CA GLY A 462 -38.58 36.10 1.36
C GLY A 462 -37.43 36.69 0.55
N LYS A 463 -37.75 37.70 -0.26
CA LYS A 463 -36.77 38.49 -1.01
C LYS A 463 -36.92 39.96 -0.68
N ILE A 464 -35.81 40.65 -0.44
CA ILE A 464 -35.81 42.11 -0.26
C ILE A 464 -35.97 42.75 -1.63
N VAL A 465 -37.07 43.48 -1.83
CA VAL A 465 -37.37 44.18 -3.09
C VAL A 465 -36.94 45.64 -3.02
N GLU A 466 -37.05 46.24 -1.84
CA GLU A 466 -36.65 47.63 -1.62
C GLU A 466 -36.08 47.81 -0.22
N LEU A 467 -35.00 48.59 -0.11
CA LEU A 467 -34.33 48.93 1.13
C LEU A 467 -34.20 50.45 1.22
N GLN A 468 -34.62 51.03 2.33
CA GLN A 468 -34.58 52.47 2.57
C GLN A 468 -34.02 52.78 3.97
N GLN A 469 -33.18 53.80 4.05
CA GLN A 469 -32.69 54.36 5.31
C GLN A 469 -33.06 55.85 5.33
N ASN A 470 -33.70 56.32 6.40
CA ASN A 470 -34.17 57.71 6.52
C ASN A 470 -34.98 58.22 5.30
N LYS A 471 -35.84 57.35 4.74
CA LYS A 471 -36.68 57.60 3.53
C LYS A 471 -35.89 57.76 2.22
N ILE A 472 -34.61 57.40 2.19
CA ILE A 472 -33.76 57.40 0.99
C ILE A 472 -33.45 55.95 0.62
N LYS A 473 -33.55 55.60 -0.67
CA LYS A 473 -33.19 54.25 -1.17
C LYS A 473 -31.72 53.96 -0.89
N ALA A 474 -31.45 52.84 -0.23
CA ALA A 474 -30.11 52.39 0.12
C ALA A 474 -29.77 51.10 -0.64
N LYS A 475 -28.49 50.95 -1.04
CA LYS A 475 -27.99 49.70 -1.63
C LYS A 475 -27.76 48.63 -0.57
N GLU A 476 -27.23 49.04 0.58
CA GLU A 476 -27.01 48.21 1.75
C GLU A 476 -27.20 49.05 3.01
N VAL A 477 -27.51 48.38 4.12
CA VAL A 477 -27.59 48.97 5.45
C VAL A 477 -26.75 48.11 6.39
N LEU A 478 -25.87 48.78 7.15
CA LEU A 478 -24.92 48.16 8.06
C LEU A 478 -25.51 47.99 9.47
N GLU A 479 -24.78 47.27 10.31
CA GLU A 479 -25.11 47.01 11.71
C GLU A 479 -25.46 48.26 12.50
N GLU A 480 -26.29 48.09 13.54
CA GLU A 480 -26.79 49.12 14.44
C GLU A 480 -27.64 50.23 13.80
N SER A 481 -27.91 50.14 12.50
CA SER A 481 -28.74 51.10 11.77
C SER A 481 -30.19 50.64 11.64
N GLU A 482 -31.13 51.60 11.70
CA GLU A 482 -32.53 51.38 11.38
C GLU A 482 -32.79 51.52 9.89
N CYS A 483 -33.63 50.65 9.33
CA CYS A 483 -34.06 50.73 7.94
C CYS A 483 -35.50 50.26 7.75
N GLY A 484 -36.12 50.81 6.70
CA GLY A 484 -37.35 50.29 6.12
C GLY A 484 -37.04 49.30 5.01
N VAL A 485 -37.68 48.14 5.05
CA VAL A 485 -37.48 47.05 4.08
C VAL A 485 -38.83 46.65 3.52
N GLN A 486 -38.93 46.57 2.21
CA GLN A 486 -40.03 45.91 1.53
C GLN A 486 -39.61 44.48 1.19
N VAL A 487 -40.28 43.50 1.80
CA VAL A 487 -40.01 42.08 1.59
C VAL A 487 -41.16 41.46 0.79
N GLU A 488 -40.82 40.75 -0.26
CA GLU A 488 -41.74 39.88 -1.00
C GLU A 488 -41.74 38.49 -0.37
N THR A 489 -42.86 38.12 0.23
CA THR A 489 -43.07 36.83 0.89
C THR A 489 -44.57 36.54 1.07
N LYS A 490 -44.92 35.24 1.06
CA LYS A 490 -46.27 34.76 1.35
C LYS A 490 -46.56 34.65 2.86
N ILE A 491 -45.53 34.80 3.70
CA ILE A 491 -45.63 34.67 5.16
C ILE A 491 -45.79 36.04 5.80
N THR A 492 -46.76 36.18 6.71
CA THR A 492 -46.98 37.44 7.43
C THR A 492 -45.87 37.70 8.45
N ILE A 493 -45.14 38.80 8.24
CA ILE A 493 -44.07 39.28 9.12
C ILE A 493 -44.69 40.07 10.27
N ALA A 494 -44.28 39.77 11.49
CA ALA A 494 -44.75 40.44 12.71
C ALA A 494 -43.61 41.17 13.44
N PRO A 495 -43.93 42.20 14.25
CA PRO A 495 -42.96 42.78 15.17
C PRO A 495 -42.34 41.70 16.06
N GLY A 496 -41.01 41.73 16.19
CA GLY A 496 -40.23 40.74 16.93
C GLY A 496 -39.63 39.61 16.09
N ASP A 497 -40.04 39.44 14.83
CA ASP A 497 -39.41 38.50 13.89
C ASP A 497 -38.00 38.99 13.50
N VAL A 498 -37.16 38.06 13.03
CA VAL A 498 -35.82 38.34 12.52
C VAL A 498 -35.74 37.91 11.06
N LEU A 499 -35.27 38.81 10.19
CA LEU A 499 -34.92 38.48 8.81
C LEU A 499 -33.43 38.18 8.74
N GLU A 500 -33.06 36.93 8.47
CA GLU A 500 -31.68 36.54 8.24
C GLU A 500 -31.38 36.56 6.75
N ALA A 501 -30.61 37.55 6.31
CA ALA A 501 -30.15 37.68 4.94
C ALA A 501 -29.03 36.67 4.67
N PHE A 502 -29.16 35.90 3.61
CA PHE A 502 -28.17 34.90 3.24
C PHE A 502 -27.84 34.94 1.75
N ILE A 503 -26.65 34.44 1.43
CA ILE A 503 -26.22 34.16 0.06
C ILE A 503 -25.92 32.67 -0.07
N VAL A 504 -26.20 32.13 -1.24
CA VAL A 504 -25.78 30.78 -1.60
C VAL A 504 -24.36 30.90 -2.16
N VAL A 505 -23.41 30.30 -1.47
CA VAL A 505 -22.01 30.22 -1.91
C VAL A 505 -21.74 28.79 -2.32
N ILE A 506 -21.26 28.64 -3.55
CA ILE A 506 -20.76 27.37 -4.05
C ILE A 506 -19.36 27.19 -3.46
N LYS A 507 -19.18 26.24 -2.55
CA LYS A 507 -17.86 25.83 -2.03
C LYS A 507 -17.38 24.58 -2.75
#